data_AF-A0A7G9Z2A4-F1
#
_entry.id   AF-A0A7G9Z2A4-F1
#
_cell.length_a   1.000
_cell.length_b   1.000
_cell.length_c   1.000
_cell.angle_alpha   90.00
_cell.angle_beta   90.00
_cell.angle_gamma   90.00
#
_symmetry.space_group_name_H-M   'P 1'
#
loop_
_entity.id
_entity.type
_entity.pdbx_description
1 polymer ?
#
loop_
_entity_poly.entity_id
_entity_poly.type
_entity_poly.pdbx_seq_one_letter_code
_entity_poly.pdbx_strand_id
1 'polypeptide(L)'
;MNYGVLLKKTKNVDTRRATRSKEGDAWIYTCIKRNTYFFVAFSVGKWTQETCGRMIEKLSERTEQPSLLAKIEVFTDGNDDYTYVLPDYYADTCIDYGQLVKIREKGRVVRKEKRTIYGNPDHDDIETTDIENYNGILRERIGRLVRKTKCFSKRRWRLECSLQVFQFYWNFINEFKRRKSPAMLEGLTDHLWTWHDFLYCSLTIRIRTPPYV
;
A
#
# COMPACT_ATOMS: atom_id res chain seq x y z
N MET A 1 3.58 4.82 5.41
CA MET A 1 4.43 4.56 6.61
C MET A 1 5.92 4.77 6.31
N ASN A 2 6.73 5.21 7.28
CA ASN A 2 8.19 5.34 7.13
C ASN A 2 8.87 3.97 7.30
N TYR A 3 9.64 3.57 6.30
CA TYR A 3 10.24 2.24 6.21
C TYR A 3 11.77 2.23 6.17
N GLY A 4 12.39 3.40 6.39
CA GLY A 4 13.82 3.52 6.57
C GLY A 4 14.53 4.16 5.38
N VAL A 5 15.83 3.90 5.28
CA VAL A 5 16.78 4.69 4.49
C VAL A 5 17.08 4.00 3.16
N LEU A 6 16.93 4.71 2.05
CA LEU A 6 17.49 4.35 0.75
C LEU A 6 18.86 5.02 0.56
N LEU A 7 19.81 4.25 0.02
CA LEU A 7 21.21 4.64 -0.26
C LEU A 7 22.04 4.96 1.01
N LYS A 8 21.74 6.05 1.73
CA LYS A 8 22.55 6.59 2.84
C LYS A 8 21.68 7.32 3.86
N LYS A 9 22.00 7.21 5.16
CA LYS A 9 21.21 7.82 6.26
C LYS A 9 21.00 9.31 5.99
N THR A 10 19.80 9.84 6.27
CA THR A 10 19.43 11.25 6.03
C THR A 10 20.47 12.24 6.55
N LYS A 11 21.04 11.98 7.75
CA LYS A 11 22.13 12.79 8.34
C LYS A 11 23.44 12.85 7.54
N ASN A 12 23.62 11.94 6.58
CA ASN A 12 24.82 11.83 5.76
C ASN A 12 24.54 12.16 4.28
N VAL A 13 23.32 12.57 3.94
CA VAL A 13 22.95 13.00 2.57
C VAL A 13 23.63 14.32 2.30
N ASP A 14 24.36 14.40 1.18
CA ASP A 14 24.97 15.65 0.74
C ASP A 14 23.89 16.53 0.09
N THR A 15 23.61 17.68 0.70
CA THR A 15 22.56 18.59 0.25
C THR A 15 22.86 19.24 -1.09
N ARG A 16 24.12 19.18 -1.56
CA ARG A 16 24.58 19.80 -2.82
C ARG A 16 24.53 18.86 -4.03
N ARG A 17 24.22 17.57 -3.85
CA ARG A 17 24.13 16.60 -4.95
C ARG A 17 22.74 16.53 -5.58
N ALA A 18 22.70 16.44 -6.91
CA ALA A 18 21.48 16.24 -7.71
C ALA A 18 20.71 14.94 -7.37
N THR A 19 21.31 13.98 -6.66
CA THR A 19 20.69 12.72 -6.23
C THR A 19 19.87 12.83 -4.94
N ARG A 20 19.71 14.03 -4.34
CA ARG A 20 18.93 14.25 -3.10
C ARG A 20 17.51 13.68 -3.17
N SER A 21 16.85 13.75 -4.32
CA SER A 21 15.50 13.17 -4.51
C SER A 21 15.48 11.64 -4.40
N LYS A 22 16.63 10.98 -4.57
CA LYS A 22 16.80 9.51 -4.54
C LYS A 22 17.44 8.98 -3.25
N GLU A 23 18.10 9.85 -2.46
CA GLU A 23 18.86 9.50 -1.25
C GLU A 23 18.10 9.84 0.05
N GLY A 24 18.35 9.09 1.13
CA GLY A 24 17.76 9.35 2.46
C GLY A 24 16.52 8.50 2.75
N ASP A 25 15.66 8.96 3.64
CA ASP A 25 14.47 8.20 4.05
C ASP A 25 13.50 7.95 2.87
N ALA A 26 12.87 6.79 2.92
CA ALA A 26 11.89 6.30 1.97
C ALA A 26 10.63 5.85 2.68
N TRP A 27 9.53 6.11 2.01
CA TRP A 27 8.18 5.84 2.44
C TRP A 27 7.58 4.78 1.52
N ILE A 28 6.76 3.93 2.13
CA ILE A 28 5.92 3.00 1.39
C ILE A 28 4.48 3.35 1.72
N TYR A 29 3.71 3.64 0.68
CA TYR A 29 2.26 3.71 0.73
C TYR A 29 1.77 2.29 0.48
N THR A 30 0.95 1.77 1.38
CA THR A 30 0.44 0.40 1.36
C THR A 30 -1.08 0.46 1.43
N CYS A 31 -1.74 -0.30 0.56
CA CYS A 31 -3.18 -0.45 0.55
C CYS A 31 -3.53 -1.93 0.71
N ILE A 32 -4.38 -2.22 1.70
CA ILE A 32 -4.94 -3.55 1.91
C ILE A 32 -6.46 -3.48 1.90
N LYS A 33 -7.10 -4.56 1.46
CA LYS A 33 -8.53 -4.74 1.67
C LYS A 33 -8.77 -5.32 3.06
N ARG A 34 -9.65 -4.67 3.82
CA ARG A 34 -10.07 -5.13 5.15
C ARG A 34 -10.73 -6.50 5.07
N ASN A 35 -10.80 -7.20 6.21
CA ASN A 35 -11.32 -8.56 6.36
C ASN A 35 -10.49 -9.68 5.70
N THR A 36 -10.04 -9.48 4.46
CA THR A 36 -9.25 -10.47 3.71
C THR A 36 -7.75 -10.26 3.85
N TYR A 37 -7.32 -9.05 4.24
CA TYR A 37 -5.91 -8.65 4.29
C TYR A 37 -5.22 -8.79 2.92
N PHE A 38 -5.98 -8.71 1.83
CA PHE A 38 -5.42 -8.76 0.49
C PHE A 38 -4.58 -7.51 0.26
N PHE A 39 -3.30 -7.69 -0.05
CA PHE A 39 -2.39 -6.59 -0.31
C PHE A 39 -2.58 -6.11 -1.74
N VAL A 40 -3.39 -5.06 -1.93
CA VAL A 40 -3.87 -4.63 -3.25
C VAL A 40 -2.78 -3.89 -4.01
N ALA A 41 -2.22 -2.84 -3.40
CA ALA A 41 -1.30 -1.93 -4.06
C ALA A 41 -0.26 -1.35 -3.10
N PHE A 42 0.90 -0.98 -3.66
CA PHE A 42 1.89 -0.18 -2.95
C PHE A 42 2.73 0.67 -3.91
N SER A 43 3.33 1.71 -3.35
CA SER A 43 4.37 2.50 -4.01
C SER A 43 5.51 2.79 -3.03
N VAL A 44 6.74 2.91 -3.57
CA VAL A 44 7.93 3.27 -2.80
C VAL A 44 8.45 4.61 -3.31
N GLY A 45 8.76 5.53 -2.41
CA GLY A 45 9.24 6.84 -2.79
C GLY A 45 9.47 7.78 -1.62
N LYS A 46 9.39 9.07 -1.91
CA LYS A 46 9.36 10.11 -0.87
C LYS A 46 7.93 10.23 -0.34
N TRP A 47 7.80 10.89 0.80
CA TRP A 47 6.48 11.27 1.31
C TRP A 47 6.01 12.48 0.47
N THR A 48 5.30 12.19 -0.61
CA THR A 48 4.82 13.18 -1.58
C THR A 48 3.53 12.70 -2.22
N GLN A 49 2.68 13.64 -2.65
CA GLN A 49 1.50 13.39 -3.46
C GLN A 49 1.82 12.56 -4.72
N GLU A 50 2.95 12.78 -5.39
CA GLU A 50 3.38 11.96 -6.54
C GLU A 50 3.54 10.47 -6.17
N THR A 51 4.14 10.16 -5.01
CA THR A 51 4.30 8.77 -4.59
C THR A 51 2.96 8.18 -4.14
N CYS A 52 2.10 8.97 -3.51
CA CYS A 52 0.72 8.60 -3.19
C CYS A 52 -0.07 8.28 -4.47
N GLY A 53 -0.03 9.15 -5.48
CA GLY A 53 -0.65 8.99 -6.80
C GLY A 53 -0.31 7.67 -7.46
N ARG A 54 0.98 7.32 -7.54
CA ARG A 54 1.42 6.01 -8.07
C ARG A 54 0.88 4.80 -7.32
N MET A 55 0.44 4.95 -6.07
CA MET A 55 -0.20 3.87 -5.31
C MET A 55 -1.71 3.83 -5.62
N ILE A 56 -2.37 4.98 -5.67
CA ILE A 56 -3.81 5.10 -5.99
C ILE A 56 -4.10 4.72 -7.45
N GLU A 57 -3.23 5.07 -8.40
CA GLU A 57 -3.30 4.60 -9.79
C GLU A 57 -3.32 3.07 -9.87
N LYS A 58 -2.37 2.41 -9.20
CA LYS A 58 -2.36 0.94 -9.14
C LYS A 58 -3.58 0.38 -8.44
N LEU A 59 -4.15 1.09 -7.47
CA LEU A 59 -5.38 0.67 -6.81
C LEU A 59 -6.52 0.69 -7.83
N SER A 60 -6.70 1.79 -8.57
CA SER A 60 -7.78 1.94 -9.55
C SER A 60 -7.66 1.00 -10.75
N GLU A 61 -6.44 0.61 -11.14
CA GLU A 61 -6.19 -0.43 -12.15
C GLU A 61 -6.56 -1.85 -11.69
N ARG A 62 -6.58 -2.09 -10.37
CA ARG A 62 -6.71 -3.44 -9.77
C ARG A 62 -8.05 -3.68 -9.09
N THR A 63 -8.87 -2.65 -8.95
CA THR A 63 -10.21 -2.73 -8.38
C THR A 63 -11.24 -2.38 -9.43
N GLU A 64 -12.47 -2.85 -9.23
CA GLU A 64 -13.60 -2.38 -10.02
C GLU A 64 -13.75 -0.86 -9.84
N GLN A 65 -14.12 -0.19 -10.92
CA GLN A 65 -14.35 1.25 -10.88
C GLN A 65 -15.63 1.53 -10.10
N PRO A 66 -15.59 2.41 -9.07
CA PRO A 66 -16.75 2.67 -8.25
C PRO A 66 -17.82 3.43 -9.02
N SER A 67 -19.07 3.29 -8.57
CA SER A 67 -20.23 3.97 -9.13
C SER A 67 -21.08 4.57 -8.01
N LEU A 68 -22.09 5.36 -8.38
CA LEU A 68 -23.04 5.92 -7.42
C LEU A 68 -23.81 4.85 -6.62
N LEU A 69 -23.93 3.64 -7.16
CA LEU A 69 -24.62 2.50 -6.50
C LEU A 69 -23.67 1.61 -5.71
N ALA A 70 -22.37 1.64 -6.03
CA ALA A 70 -21.34 0.82 -5.41
C ALA A 70 -20.08 1.68 -5.26
N LYS A 71 -20.05 2.48 -4.20
CA LYS A 71 -18.95 3.39 -3.90
C LYS A 71 -17.73 2.64 -3.38
N ILE A 72 -16.56 3.23 -3.57
CA ILE A 72 -15.35 2.75 -2.91
C ILE A 72 -15.22 3.37 -1.52
N GLU A 73 -14.96 2.55 -0.52
CA GLU A 73 -14.67 2.98 0.83
C GLU A 73 -13.17 3.03 1.07
N VAL A 74 -12.67 4.19 1.50
CA VAL A 74 -11.24 4.40 1.75
C VAL A 74 -11.06 4.95 3.16
N PHE A 75 -10.09 4.41 3.89
CA PHE A 75 -9.80 4.85 5.24
C PHE A 75 -8.29 4.95 5.47
N THR A 76 -7.82 6.11 5.91
CA THR A 76 -6.37 6.38 6.08
C THR A 76 -6.06 7.03 7.41
N ASP A 77 -4.76 7.25 7.66
CA ASP A 77 -4.33 8.20 8.68
C ASP A 77 -4.57 9.65 8.20
N GLY A 78 -4.25 10.61 9.07
CA GLY A 78 -4.38 12.05 8.77
C GLY A 78 -3.38 12.60 7.76
N ASN A 79 -2.84 11.80 6.84
CA ASN A 79 -2.01 12.28 5.74
C ASN A 79 -2.89 12.92 4.67
N ASP A 80 -2.67 14.20 4.38
CA ASP A 80 -3.47 15.00 3.45
C ASP A 80 -3.19 14.68 1.98
N ASP A 81 -2.08 14.01 1.64
CA ASP A 81 -1.81 13.56 0.26
C ASP A 81 -2.99 12.80 -0.34
N TYR A 82 -3.66 11.94 0.44
CA TYR A 82 -4.79 11.13 -0.03
C TYR A 82 -6.00 11.99 -0.40
N THR A 83 -6.24 13.08 0.34
CA THR A 83 -7.33 14.02 0.06
C THR A 83 -7.17 14.63 -1.33
N TYR A 84 -5.94 15.00 -1.70
CA TYR A 84 -5.70 15.62 -3.00
C TYR A 84 -5.63 14.62 -4.16
N VAL A 85 -5.15 13.39 -3.89
CA VAL A 85 -4.90 12.40 -4.94
C VAL A 85 -6.14 11.58 -5.29
N LEU A 86 -7.00 11.25 -4.33
CA LEU A 86 -8.17 10.41 -4.59
C LEU A 86 -9.10 10.95 -5.71
N PRO A 87 -9.40 12.27 -5.76
CA PRO A 87 -10.25 12.84 -6.81
C PRO A 87 -9.69 12.73 -8.23
N ASP A 88 -8.37 12.53 -8.40
CA ASP A 88 -7.76 12.37 -9.72
C ASP A 88 -8.12 11.01 -10.38
N TYR A 89 -8.53 10.02 -9.56
CA TYR A 89 -8.77 8.64 -10.02
C TYR A 89 -10.21 8.19 -9.83
N TYR A 90 -10.94 8.80 -8.90
CA TYR A 90 -12.31 8.46 -8.59
C TYR A 90 -13.13 9.74 -8.50
N ALA A 91 -14.35 9.72 -9.06
CA ALA A 91 -15.26 10.84 -8.88
C ALA A 91 -15.61 10.99 -7.39
N ASP A 92 -15.61 12.22 -6.88
CA ASP A 92 -15.95 12.57 -5.49
C ASP A 92 -17.28 11.96 -5.01
N THR A 93 -18.27 11.88 -5.90
CA THR A 93 -19.58 11.25 -5.67
C THR A 93 -19.55 9.73 -5.54
N CYS A 94 -18.48 9.08 -6.00
CA CYS A 94 -18.29 7.63 -5.98
C CYS A 94 -17.36 7.14 -4.85
N ILE A 95 -16.91 8.03 -3.96
CA ILE A 95 -15.99 7.71 -2.86
C ILE A 95 -16.64 8.04 -1.53
N ASP A 96 -16.53 7.12 -0.56
CA ASP A 96 -16.73 7.41 0.84
C ASP A 96 -15.35 7.32 1.54
N TYR A 97 -14.78 8.47 1.91
CA TYR A 97 -13.40 8.57 2.41
C TYR A 97 -13.36 9.18 3.81
N GLY A 98 -12.78 8.42 4.74
CA GLY A 98 -12.56 8.82 6.13
C GLY A 98 -11.09 8.82 6.55
N GLN A 99 -10.73 9.71 7.46
CA GLN A 99 -9.41 9.78 8.08
C GLN A 99 -9.47 9.57 9.59
N LEU A 100 -8.56 8.75 10.13
CA LEU A 100 -8.33 8.63 11.55
C LEU A 100 -7.08 9.45 11.95
N VAL A 101 -7.29 10.60 12.57
CA VAL A 101 -6.24 11.51 13.03
C VAL A 101 -5.91 11.22 14.50
N LYS A 102 -4.66 10.86 14.79
CA LYS A 102 -4.20 10.65 16.17
C LYS A 102 -3.66 11.95 16.75
N ILE A 103 -4.37 12.53 17.72
CA ILE A 103 -3.95 13.72 18.47
C ILE A 103 -2.94 13.28 19.53
N ARG A 104 -1.79 13.96 19.57
CA ARG A 104 -0.70 13.64 20.48
C ARG A 104 -0.35 14.82 21.37
N GLU A 105 -0.16 14.55 22.66
CA GLU A 105 0.37 15.49 23.63
C GLU A 105 1.60 14.88 24.30
N LYS A 106 2.70 15.64 24.37
CA LYS A 106 3.99 15.18 24.92
C LYS A 106 4.44 13.82 24.35
N GLY A 107 4.16 13.58 23.05
CA GLY A 107 4.53 12.35 22.35
C GLY A 107 3.60 11.14 22.58
N ARG A 108 2.59 11.25 23.44
CA ARG A 108 1.59 10.19 23.68
C ARG A 108 0.30 10.47 22.92
N VAL A 109 -0.34 9.44 22.39
CA VAL A 109 -1.66 9.56 21.75
C VAL A 109 -2.68 9.75 22.87
N VAL A 110 -3.35 10.91 22.87
CA VAL A 110 -4.39 11.25 23.88
C VAL A 110 -5.79 11.08 23.34
N ARG A 111 -5.97 11.20 22.01
CA ARG A 111 -7.27 11.11 21.35
C ARG A 111 -7.11 10.64 19.92
N LYS A 112 -8.17 10.02 19.39
CA LYS A 112 -8.35 9.75 17.96
C LYS A 112 -9.55 10.56 17.48
N GLU A 113 -9.37 11.33 16.42
CA GLU A 113 -10.41 12.11 15.77
C GLU A 113 -10.69 11.48 14.40
N LYS A 114 -11.95 11.18 14.12
CA LYS A 114 -12.40 10.59 12.87
C LYS A 114 -13.00 11.72 12.02
N ARG A 115 -12.50 11.89 10.79
CA ARG A 115 -12.92 12.94 9.86
C ARG A 115 -13.51 12.32 8.60
N THR A 116 -14.65 12.80 8.17
CA THR A 116 -15.19 12.54 6.84
C THR A 116 -14.63 13.56 5.88
N ILE A 117 -14.01 13.11 4.78
CA ILE A 117 -13.42 13.98 3.77
C ILE A 117 -14.27 14.00 2.50
N TYR A 118 -14.67 12.82 2.01
CA TYR A 118 -15.58 12.67 0.87
C TYR A 118 -16.72 11.73 1.22
N GLY A 119 -17.88 11.98 0.59
CA GLY A 119 -19.05 11.12 0.72
C GLY A 119 -19.62 11.06 2.14
N ASN A 120 -20.13 9.88 2.50
CA ASN A 120 -20.75 9.61 3.78
C ASN A 120 -20.34 8.23 4.33
N PRO A 121 -19.04 8.00 4.61
CA PRO A 121 -18.56 6.76 5.20
C PRO A 121 -19.17 6.53 6.57
N ASP A 122 -19.40 5.27 6.93
CA ASP A 122 -19.74 4.91 8.30
C ASP A 122 -18.58 5.32 9.22
N HIS A 123 -18.90 6.14 10.22
CA HIS A 123 -17.90 6.66 11.14
C HIS A 123 -17.28 5.52 11.95
N ASP A 124 -18.04 4.48 12.28
CA ASP A 124 -17.54 3.35 13.06
C ASP A 124 -16.44 2.59 12.33
N ASP A 125 -16.54 2.52 11.00
CA ASP A 125 -15.54 1.93 10.12
C ASP A 125 -14.31 2.81 9.91
N ILE A 126 -14.27 4.08 10.33
CA ILE A 126 -13.06 4.91 10.20
C ILE A 126 -11.97 4.48 11.19
N GLU A 127 -11.14 3.52 10.79
CA GLU A 127 -9.99 3.08 11.57
C GLU A 127 -8.76 2.66 10.73
N THR A 128 -7.60 2.60 11.40
CA THR A 128 -6.31 2.24 10.80
C THR A 128 -5.68 0.98 11.41
N THR A 129 -6.42 0.23 12.23
CA THR A 129 -5.88 -0.90 12.99
C THR A 129 -5.30 -1.98 12.08
N ASP A 130 -6.06 -2.38 11.05
CA ASP A 130 -5.64 -3.40 10.09
C ASP A 130 -4.37 -3.00 9.33
N ILE A 131 -4.31 -1.77 8.82
CA ILE A 131 -3.13 -1.31 8.06
C ILE A 131 -1.90 -1.14 8.96
N GLU A 132 -2.09 -0.74 10.22
CA GLU A 132 -1.01 -0.65 11.21
C GLU A 132 -0.47 -2.03 11.59
N ASN A 133 -1.35 -3.02 11.75
CA ASN A 133 -0.98 -4.41 11.96
C ASN A 133 -0.23 -4.97 10.73
N TYR A 134 -0.74 -4.74 9.53
CA TYR A 134 -0.11 -5.18 8.29
C TYR A 134 1.28 -4.58 8.07
N ASN A 135 1.41 -3.30 8.40
CA ASN A 135 2.68 -2.60 8.46
C ASN A 135 3.67 -3.25 9.47
N GLY A 136 3.18 -3.80 10.58
CA GLY A 136 3.95 -4.64 11.51
C GLY A 136 4.45 -5.91 10.84
N ILE A 137 3.56 -6.67 10.19
CA ILE A 137 3.87 -7.90 9.45
C ILE A 137 4.96 -7.64 8.39
N LEU A 138 4.84 -6.56 7.62
CA LEU A 138 5.83 -6.20 6.62
C LEU A 138 7.22 -6.01 7.24
N ARG A 139 7.33 -5.33 8.38
CA ARG A 139 8.61 -5.14 9.07
C ARG A 139 9.18 -6.43 9.63
N GLU A 140 8.33 -7.30 10.16
CA GLU A 140 8.76 -8.58 10.71
C GLU A 140 9.30 -9.51 9.63
N ARG A 141 8.59 -9.61 8.49
CA ARG A 141 8.91 -10.59 7.44
C ARG A 141 9.90 -10.07 6.40
N ILE A 142 10.08 -8.77 6.28
CA ILE A 142 11.00 -8.16 5.31
C ILE A 142 12.12 -7.46 6.05
N GLY A 143 13.25 -8.17 6.24
CA GLY A 143 14.42 -7.63 6.96
C GLY A 143 14.99 -6.32 6.39
N ARG A 144 14.68 -5.98 5.13
CA ARG A 144 15.03 -4.70 4.48
C ARG A 144 14.31 -3.49 5.10
N LEU A 145 13.18 -3.72 5.75
CA LEU A 145 12.31 -2.72 6.36
C LEU A 145 12.63 -2.47 7.83
N VAL A 146 13.49 -3.30 8.43
CA VAL A 146 13.94 -3.14 9.81
C VAL A 146 15.07 -2.11 9.86
N ARG A 147 14.86 -1.05 10.65
CA ARG A 147 15.85 0.02 10.83
C ARG A 147 17.08 -0.54 11.55
N LYS A 148 18.28 -0.21 11.03
CA LYS A 148 19.62 -0.52 11.62
C LYS A 148 20.20 -1.92 11.34
N THR A 149 19.69 -2.69 10.38
CA THR A 149 20.30 -3.96 9.95
C THR A 149 21.21 -3.78 8.73
N LYS A 150 22.04 -4.79 8.43
CA LYS A 150 22.85 -4.85 7.19
C LYS A 150 21.99 -5.10 5.93
N CYS A 151 20.69 -5.36 6.09
CA CYS A 151 19.78 -5.76 5.01
C CYS A 151 19.13 -4.58 4.28
N PHE A 152 19.43 -3.33 4.64
CA PHE A 152 18.78 -2.16 4.02
C PHE A 152 19.05 -2.09 2.50
N SER A 153 18.04 -1.66 1.76
CA SER A 153 18.14 -1.52 0.31
C SER A 153 18.96 -0.29 -0.07
N LYS A 154 20.10 -0.50 -0.71
CA LYS A 154 20.90 0.59 -1.30
C LYS A 154 20.25 1.20 -2.54
N ARG A 155 19.28 0.56 -3.19
CA ARG A 155 18.60 1.09 -4.38
C ARG A 155 17.09 0.93 -4.23
N ARG A 156 16.31 1.94 -4.63
CA ARG A 156 14.83 1.94 -4.52
C ARG A 156 14.21 0.73 -5.20
N TRP A 157 14.57 0.47 -6.45
CA TRP A 157 14.03 -0.65 -7.23
C TRP A 157 14.26 -2.01 -6.56
N ARG A 158 15.35 -2.20 -5.80
CA ARG A 158 15.57 -3.45 -5.06
C ARG A 158 14.61 -3.62 -3.90
N LEU A 159 14.20 -2.52 -3.26
CA LEU A 159 13.15 -2.54 -2.26
C LEU A 159 11.79 -2.84 -2.92
N GLU A 160 11.51 -2.21 -4.05
CA GLU A 160 10.28 -2.46 -4.84
C GLU A 160 10.18 -3.94 -5.26
N CYS A 161 11.22 -4.54 -5.84
CA CYS A 161 11.23 -5.96 -6.20
C CYS A 161 10.99 -6.87 -4.98
N SER A 162 11.58 -6.54 -3.83
CA SER A 162 11.36 -7.32 -2.60
C SER A 162 9.91 -7.24 -2.13
N LEU A 163 9.26 -6.09 -2.27
CA LEU A 163 7.85 -5.93 -1.94
C LEU A 163 6.93 -6.60 -2.96
N GLN A 164 7.30 -6.62 -4.25
CA GLN A 164 6.54 -7.33 -5.29
C GLN A 164 6.52 -8.84 -5.00
N VAL A 165 7.68 -9.44 -4.72
CA VAL A 165 7.76 -10.86 -4.35
C VAL A 165 6.98 -11.12 -3.05
N PHE A 166 7.10 -10.23 -2.06
CA PHE A 166 6.33 -10.37 -0.82
C PHE A 166 4.83 -10.23 -1.03
N GLN A 167 4.37 -9.33 -1.90
CA GLN A 167 2.97 -9.16 -2.23
C GLN A 167 2.39 -10.44 -2.82
N PHE A 168 3.10 -11.07 -3.76
CA PHE A 168 2.67 -12.35 -4.31
C PHE A 168 2.64 -13.44 -3.24
N TYR A 169 3.73 -13.58 -2.49
CA TYR A 169 3.82 -14.54 -1.39
C TYR A 169 2.68 -14.36 -0.38
N TRP A 170 2.41 -13.13 0.08
CA TRP A 170 1.37 -12.85 1.05
C TRP A 170 -0.02 -13.17 0.50
N ASN A 171 -0.31 -12.74 -0.73
CA ASN A 171 -1.64 -12.87 -1.31
C ASN A 171 -1.96 -14.31 -1.73
N PHE A 172 -1.00 -15.06 -2.28
CA PHE A 172 -1.29 -16.33 -2.97
C PHE A 172 -0.73 -17.57 -2.24
N ILE A 173 0.42 -17.44 -1.56
CA ILE A 173 1.14 -18.57 -0.95
C ILE A 173 0.89 -18.66 0.57
N ASN A 174 0.91 -17.52 1.27
CA ASN A 174 0.78 -17.50 2.72
C ASN A 174 -0.63 -17.87 3.15
N GLU A 175 -0.73 -18.92 3.98
CA GLU A 175 -1.97 -19.23 4.69
C GLU A 175 -2.29 -18.12 5.70
N PHE A 176 -3.45 -17.49 5.56
CA PHE A 176 -3.88 -16.38 6.41
C PHE A 176 -5.03 -16.78 7.36
N LYS A 177 -6.14 -17.30 6.83
CA LYS A 177 -7.32 -17.70 7.64
C LYS A 177 -7.82 -19.08 7.23
N ARG A 178 -7.79 -20.04 8.15
CA ARG A 178 -8.39 -21.38 7.99
C ARG A 178 -8.00 -22.04 6.64
N ARG A 179 -6.70 -22.19 6.36
CA ARG A 179 -6.19 -22.76 5.09
C ARG A 179 -6.53 -21.98 3.82
N LYS A 180 -6.88 -20.69 3.95
CA LYS A 180 -7.10 -19.78 2.82
C LYS A 180 -6.05 -18.68 2.80
N SER A 181 -5.55 -18.38 1.61
CA SER A 181 -4.76 -17.17 1.36
C SER A 181 -5.69 -15.96 1.15
N PRO A 182 -5.19 -14.72 1.28
CA PRO A 182 -5.96 -13.52 0.95
C PRO A 182 -6.56 -13.57 -0.46
N ALA A 183 -5.83 -14.08 -1.46
CA ALA A 183 -6.33 -14.22 -2.83
C ALA A 183 -7.51 -15.20 -2.93
N MET A 184 -7.50 -16.28 -2.14
CA MET A 184 -8.65 -17.19 -2.06
C MET A 184 -9.87 -16.54 -1.40
N LEU A 185 -9.67 -15.66 -0.41
CA LEU A 185 -10.77 -14.93 0.22
C LEU A 185 -11.38 -13.89 -0.74
N GLU A 186 -10.58 -13.36 -1.67
CA GLU A 186 -11.02 -12.49 -2.76
C GLU A 186 -11.55 -13.25 -3.99
N GLY A 187 -11.50 -14.59 -4.00
CA GLY A 187 -11.94 -15.40 -5.13
C GLY A 187 -11.03 -15.35 -6.37
N LEU A 188 -9.79 -14.87 -6.24
CA LEU A 188 -8.83 -14.78 -7.35
C LEU A 188 -8.16 -16.12 -7.68
N THR A 189 -8.21 -17.08 -6.75
CA THR A 189 -7.68 -18.44 -6.90
C THR A 189 -8.48 -19.37 -5.99
N ASP A 190 -8.58 -20.64 -6.36
CA ASP A 190 -9.30 -21.69 -5.61
C ASP A 190 -8.38 -22.54 -4.72
N HIS A 191 -7.06 -22.36 -4.85
CA HIS A 191 -6.05 -23.10 -4.09
C HIS A 191 -4.93 -22.18 -3.56
N LEU A 192 -4.20 -22.69 -2.56
CA LEU A 192 -2.95 -22.10 -2.10
C LEU A 192 -1.86 -22.35 -3.15
N TRP A 193 -1.20 -21.29 -3.56
CA TRP A 193 -0.05 -21.42 -4.45
C TRP A 193 1.16 -21.94 -3.68
N THR A 194 2.03 -22.64 -4.40
CA THR A 194 3.37 -22.99 -3.93
C THR A 194 4.43 -22.15 -4.62
N TRP A 195 5.66 -22.18 -4.12
CA TRP A 195 6.80 -21.61 -4.85
C TRP A 195 7.02 -22.28 -6.21
N HIS A 196 6.68 -23.56 -6.33
CA HIS A 196 6.74 -24.26 -7.61
C HIS A 196 5.74 -23.63 -8.60
N ASP A 197 4.49 -23.42 -8.20
CA ASP A 197 3.49 -22.78 -9.05
C ASP A 197 3.91 -21.37 -9.44
N PHE A 198 4.42 -20.58 -8.50
CA PHE A 198 4.88 -19.22 -8.80
C PHE A 198 6.02 -19.19 -9.83
N LEU A 199 6.98 -20.12 -9.75
CA LEU A 199 8.17 -20.14 -10.60
C LEU A 199 7.92 -20.80 -11.97
N TYR A 200 6.99 -21.74 -12.04
CA TYR A 200 6.79 -22.59 -13.23
C TYR A 200 5.41 -22.45 -13.88
N CYS A 201 4.49 -21.64 -13.33
CA CYS A 201 3.21 -21.38 -13.97
C CYS A 201 3.43 -20.68 -15.33
N SER A 202 2.89 -21.30 -16.39
CA SER A 202 2.97 -20.76 -17.74
C SER A 202 2.01 -19.58 -17.90
N LEU A 203 2.57 -18.37 -17.99
CA LEU A 203 1.80 -17.18 -18.30
C LEU A 203 1.38 -17.19 -19.77
N THR A 204 0.11 -17.52 -20.03
CA THR A 204 -0.47 -17.29 -21.37
C THR A 204 -0.81 -15.81 -21.50
N ILE A 205 0.18 -15.00 -21.89
CA ILE A 205 -0.05 -13.58 -22.15
C ILE A 205 -0.78 -13.47 -23.48
N ARG A 206 -2.12 -13.39 -23.44
CA ARG A 206 -2.88 -12.91 -24.59
C ARG A 206 -2.68 -11.42 -24.69
N ILE A 207 -1.79 -10.98 -25.58
CA ILE A 207 -1.68 -9.56 -25.94
C ILE A 207 -3.01 -9.20 -26.60
N ARG A 208 -3.88 -8.48 -25.87
CA ARG A 208 -5.03 -7.81 -26.49
C ARG A 208 -4.44 -6.72 -27.38
N THR A 209 -4.34 -6.96 -28.68
CA THR A 209 -4.14 -5.89 -29.65
C THR A 209 -5.31 -4.92 -29.51
N PRO A 210 -5.07 -3.60 -29.31
CA PRO A 210 -6.16 -2.65 -29.30
C PRO A 210 -6.94 -2.75 -30.63
N PRO A 211 -8.27 -2.59 -30.63
CA PRO A 211 -9.03 -2.52 -31.87
C PRO A 211 -8.47 -1.36 -32.69
N TYR A 212 -8.01 -1.67 -33.89
CA TYR A 212 -7.57 -0.67 -34.87
C TYR A 212 -8.67 0.38 -35.04
N VAL A 213 -8.32 1.66 -34.88
CA VAL A 213 -9.10 2.81 -35.35
C VAL A 213 -8.72 3.05 -36.80
#